data_AF-A0A969USR4-F1
#
_entry.id   AF-A0A969USR4-F1
#
_cell.length_a   1.000
_cell.length_b   1.000
_cell.length_c   1.000
_cell.angle_alpha   90.00
_cell.angle_beta   90.00
_cell.angle_gamma   90.00
#
_symmetry.space_group_name_H-M   'P 1'
#
loop_
_entity.id
_entity.type
_entity.pdbx_description
1 polymer ?
#
loop_
_entity_poly.entity_id
_entity_poly.type
_entity_poly.pdbx_seq_one_letter_code
_entity_poly.pdbx_strand_id
1 'polypeptide(L)' 'MSIPIIDAVVEQLKVMPEHLQCQVLEFVQKLVKAEVRGTPGDQLLRFAGSIPPDDLQLMREVIEQGCERVDVDEW' A
#
# COMPACT_ATOMS: atom_id res chain seq x y z
N MET A 1 16.33 -27.93 -4.82
CA MET A 1 16.75 -27.06 -3.71
C MET A 1 16.54 -25.64 -4.14
N SER A 2 15.74 -24.86 -3.41
CA SER A 2 15.60 -23.42 -3.67
C SER A 2 16.91 -22.72 -3.32
N ILE A 3 17.42 -21.91 -4.25
CA ILE A 3 18.57 -21.07 -3.99
C ILE A 3 18.16 -20.04 -2.93
N PRO A 4 18.96 -19.83 -1.86
CA PRO A 4 18.71 -18.74 -0.91
C PRO A 4 18.60 -17.39 -1.63
N ILE A 5 17.63 -16.57 -1.26
CA ILE A 5 17.39 -15.26 -1.91
C ILE A 5 18.64 -14.39 -1.90
N ILE A 6 19.45 -14.47 -0.84
CA ILE A 6 20.72 -13.73 -0.72
C ILE A 6 21.68 -14.11 -1.86
N ASP A 7 21.85 -15.40 -2.14
CA ASP A 7 22.77 -15.86 -3.17
C ASP A 7 22.31 -15.42 -4.57
N ALA A 8 21.00 -15.51 -4.84
CA ALA A 8 20.42 -15.05 -6.10
C ALA A 8 20.61 -13.53 -6.31
N VAL A 9 20.45 -12.72 -5.25
CA VAL A 9 20.67 -11.27 -5.32
C VAL A 9 22.15 -10.95 -5.57
N VAL A 10 23.06 -11.66 -4.90
CA VAL A 10 24.51 -11.47 -5.08
C VAL A 10 24.94 -11.80 -6.51
N GLU A 11 24.45 -12.88 -7.11
CA GLU A 11 24.77 -13.22 -8.50
C GLU A 11 24.29 -12.16 -9.50
N GLN A 12 23.12 -11.56 -9.28
CA GLN A 12 22.62 -10.49 -10.14
C GLN A 12 23.41 -9.19 -9.99
N LEU A 13 23.92 -8.90 -8.80
CA LEU A 13 24.77 -7.73 -8.58
C LEU A 13 26.13 -7.86 -9.26
N LYS A 14 26.71 -9.07 -9.32
CA LYS A 14 28.03 -9.31 -9.92
C LYS A 14 28.10 -8.94 -11.41
N VAL A 15 27.01 -9.12 -12.15
CA VAL A 15 26.94 -8.83 -13.60
C VAL A 15 26.52 -7.39 -13.89
N MET A 16 26.15 -6.63 -12.86
CA MET A 16 25.60 -5.29 -12.99
C MET A 16 26.70 -4.23 -13.11
N PRO A 17 26.55 -3.19 -13.96
CA PRO A 17 27.43 -2.02 -13.96
C PRO A 17 27.49 -1.33 -12.60
N GLU A 18 28.65 -0.78 -12.24
CA GLU A 18 28.91 -0.17 -10.93
C GLU A 18 27.87 0.87 -10.51
N HIS A 19 27.47 1.77 -11.42
CA HIS A 19 26.46 2.80 -11.12
C HIS A 19 25.10 2.21 -10.70
N LEU A 20 24.70 1.07 -11.28
CA LEU A 20 23.46 0.39 -10.90
C LEU A 20 23.64 -0.38 -9.59
N GLN A 21 24.83 -0.95 -9.32
CA GLN A 21 25.13 -1.54 -8.01
C GLN A 21 25.01 -0.50 -6.89
N CYS A 22 25.50 0.72 -7.11
CA CYS A 22 25.32 1.84 -6.19
C CYS A 22 23.84 2.18 -5.95
N GLN A 23 23.02 2.20 -7.01
CA GLN A 23 21.58 2.43 -6.88
C GLN A 23 20.89 1.34 -6.05
N VAL A 24 21.25 0.07 -6.25
CA VAL A 24 20.71 -1.03 -5.45
C VAL A 24 21.14 -0.90 -3.98
N LEU A 25 22.40 -0.53 -3.72
CA LEU A 25 22.88 -0.29 -2.36
C LEU A 25 22.10 0.83 -1.66
N GLU A 26 21.89 1.95 -2.33
CA GLU A 26 21.07 3.05 -1.80
C GLU A 26 19.64 2.62 -1.52
N PHE A 27 19.03 1.84 -2.42
CA PHE A 27 17.69 1.31 -2.24
C PHE A 27 17.60 0.40 -1.02
N VAL A 28 18.52 -0.56 -0.88
CA VAL A 28 18.54 -1.48 0.26
C VAL A 28 18.76 -0.72 1.57
N GLN A 29 19.64 0.29 1.59
CA GLN A 29 19.83 1.14 2.78
C GLN A 29 18.55 1.88 3.17
N LYS A 30 17.77 2.36 2.20
CA LYS A 30 16.45 2.96 2.46
C LYS A 30 15.45 1.93 2.95
N LEU A 31 15.45 0.73 2.37
CA LEU A 31 14.55 -0.36 2.74
C LEU A 31 14.82 -0.86 4.17
N VAL A 32 16.08 -1.01 4.57
CA VAL A 32 16.47 -1.38 5.95
C VAL A 32 16.01 -0.33 6.96
N LYS A 33 16.05 0.96 6.57
CA LYS A 33 15.59 2.07 7.40
C LYS A 33 14.09 2.33 7.28
N ALA A 34 13.41 1.68 6.33
CA ALA A 34 11.98 1.80 6.16
C ALA A 34 11.31 1.01 7.27
N GLU A 35 10.99 1.71 8.35
CA GLU A 35 10.02 1.20 9.31
C GLU A 35 8.71 0.96 8.57
N VAL A 36 8.04 -0.17 8.86
CA VAL A 36 6.66 -0.38 8.41
C VAL A 36 5.82 0.71 9.08
N ARG A 37 5.51 1.75 8.31
CA ARG A 37 4.69 2.87 8.77
C ARG A 37 3.24 2.52 8.54
N GLY A 38 2.50 2.47 9.64
CA GLY A 38 1.06 2.31 9.67
C GLY A 38 0.52 2.77 11.01
N THR A 39 -0.76 3.07 11.08
CA THR A 39 -1.43 3.29 12.36
C THR A 39 -1.81 1.92 12.94
N PRO A 40 -1.33 1.56 14.14
CA PRO A 40 -1.77 0.36 14.83
C PRO A 40 -3.31 0.28 14.90
N GLY A 41 -3.87 -0.91 14.65
CA GLY A 41 -5.32 -1.08 14.53
C GLY A 41 -6.10 -0.72 15.80
N ASP A 42 -5.48 -0.91 16.97
CA ASP A 42 -6.00 -0.48 18.27
C ASP A 42 -6.18 1.04 18.37
N GLN A 43 -5.31 1.83 17.73
CA GLN A 43 -5.47 3.29 17.66
C GLN A 43 -6.65 3.72 16.77
N LEU A 44 -7.13 2.84 15.88
CA LEU A 44 -8.29 3.12 15.03
C LEU A 44 -9.62 2.85 15.74
N LEU A 45 -9.63 2.12 16.86
CA LEU A 45 -10.86 1.78 17.59
C LEU A 45 -11.62 3.01 18.08
N ARG A 46 -10.95 4.14 18.29
CA ARG A 46 -11.60 5.42 18.65
C ARG A 46 -12.61 5.92 17.61
N PHE A 47 -12.51 5.43 16.37
CA PHE A 47 -13.43 5.77 15.28
C PHE A 47 -14.59 4.78 15.14
N ALA A 48 -14.57 3.65 15.86
CA ALA A 48 -15.65 2.67 15.81
C ALA A 48 -16.96 3.30 16.31
N GLY A 49 -18.00 3.28 15.48
CA GLY A 49 -19.29 3.90 15.80
C GLY A 49 -19.28 5.44 15.83
N SER A 50 -18.25 6.08 15.28
CA SER A 50 -18.16 7.56 15.26
C SER A 50 -19.06 8.22 14.22
N ILE A 51 -19.60 7.45 13.26
CA ILE A 51 -20.52 7.97 12.24
C ILE A 51 -21.93 8.03 12.85
N PRO A 52 -22.57 9.22 12.89
CA PRO A 52 -23.95 9.35 13.35
C PRO A 52 -24.92 8.45 12.55
N PRO A 53 -25.99 7.94 13.18
CA PRO A 53 -26.99 7.12 12.49
C PRO A 53 -27.60 7.78 11.26
N ASP A 54 -27.85 9.09 11.33
CA ASP A 54 -28.44 9.85 10.23
C ASP A 54 -27.49 9.92 9.02
N ASP A 55 -26.18 10.09 9.28
CA ASP A 55 -25.15 10.06 8.24
C ASP A 55 -25.02 8.66 7.63
N LEU A 56 -25.14 7.60 8.44
CA LEU A 56 -25.16 6.21 7.94
C LEU A 56 -26.36 5.95 7.04
N GLN A 57 -27.52 6.53 7.35
CA GLN A 57 -28.73 6.42 6.54
C GLN A 57 -28.56 7.17 5.22
N LEU A 58 -28.03 8.39 5.25
CA LEU A 58 -27.73 9.17 4.05
C LEU A 58 -26.72 8.45 3.14
N MET A 59 -25.62 7.94 3.70
CA MET A 59 -24.62 7.18 2.93
C MET A 59 -25.24 5.98 2.23
N ARG A 60 -26.10 5.24 2.92
CA ARG A 60 -26.81 4.08 2.34
C ARG A 60 -27.70 4.49 1.18
N GLU A 61 -28.52 5.52 1.36
CA GLU A 61 -29.42 6.01 0.32
C GLU A 61 -28.66 6.44 -0.93
N VAL A 62 -27.55 7.16 -0.76
CA VAL A 62 -26.69 7.59 -1.87
C VAL A 62 -26.05 6.40 -2.58
N ILE A 63 -25.55 5.41 -1.83
CA ILE A 63 -25.00 4.19 -2.42
C ILE A 63 -26.08 3.44 -3.20
N GLU A 64 -27.26 3.20 -2.61
CA GLU A 64 -28.35 2.48 -3.29
C GLU A 64 -28.86 3.22 -4.54
N GLN A 65 -28.87 4.55 -4.52
CA GLN A 65 -29.26 5.36 -5.67
C GLN A 65 -28.17 5.42 -6.74
N GLY A 66 -26.88 5.41 -6.38
CA GLY A 66 -25.77 5.57 -7.32
C GLY A 66 -25.11 4.27 -7.76
N CYS A 67 -25.30 3.16 -7.02
CA CYS A 67 -24.66 1.89 -7.33
C CYS A 67 -25.11 1.39 -8.71
N GLU A 68 -24.14 0.98 -9.52
CA GLU A 68 -24.35 0.46 -10.87
C GLU A 68 -25.00 1.45 -11.86
N ARG A 69 -25.20 2.71 -11.47
CA ARG A 69 -25.58 3.78 -12.40
C ARG A 69 -24.34 4.34 -13.04
N VAL A 70 -24.30 4.28 -14.37
CA VAL A 70 -23.30 4.96 -15.18
C VAL A 70 -23.99 6.15 -15.81
N ASP A 71 -23.59 7.35 -15.41
CA ASP A 71 -23.96 8.56 -16.12
C ASP A 71 -23.03 8.69 -17.34
N VAL A 72 -23.63 8.51 -18.53
CA VAL A 72 -22.92 8.55 -19.82
C VAL A 72 -22.52 9.96 -20.22
N ASP A 73 -23.07 10.99 -19.57
CA ASP A 73 -22.82 12.41 -19.86
C ASP A 73 -21.90 13.06 -18.81
N GLU A 74 -21.48 12.35 -17.76
CA GLU A 74 -20.62 12.87 -16.68
C GLU A 74 -19.10 12.88 -17.00
N TRP A 75 -18.68 12.57 -18.24
CA TRP A 75 -17.25 12.58 -18.66
C TRP A 75 -17.01 13.16 -20.06
#